data_AF-A0ABD5TLF8-F1
#
_entry.id   AF-A0ABD5TLF8-F1
#
_cell.length_a   1.000
_cell.length_b   1.000
_cell.length_c   1.000
_cell.angle_alpha   90.00
_cell.angle_beta   90.00
_cell.angle_gamma   90.00
#
_symmetry.space_group_name_H-M   'P 1'
#
loop_
_entity.id
_entity.type
_entity.pdbx_description
1 polymer ?
#
loop_
_entity_poly.entity_id
_entity_poly.type
_entity_poly.pdbx_seq_one_letter_code
_entity_poly.pdbx_strand_id
1 'polypeptide(L)'
;MIEMDRRTALALASSGLTALAGCSDPTSDGGSNGDEGADSKADSDADASIETGDLPAYASVLAETESEEYFFGAIDLEALSTIASSRGDHEAGENPEDPLVRNPVAFLITFQLFSRLGRLPAYDAFADNDETSSDEGHVLLVEGVNVLYGSFDVDGAEADLETAGYASAAEGDDFSVFVDEETGDSVGVTPSVFAFASPDESAPTFDPRDAVEGIVRADAGDTEPKHATDVDFEWLLRAGTGDGIALCYYAETEALPTADLESEQPDEGTEALTFDFSAFEGARGVHQHLSMADDGGAHAETVVSYDDEAAVDADRLESRLGSQADSVDLLTDGAAVRVEAEYEGDVVEGS
;
A
#
# COMPACT_ATOMS: atom_id res chain seq x y z
N MET A 1 16.97 5.85 -16.39
CA MET A 1 16.23 6.86 -17.18
C MET A 1 15.09 6.18 -17.93
N ILE A 2 13.94 6.14 -17.28
CA ILE A 2 12.60 5.94 -17.85
C ILE A 2 11.76 7.01 -17.15
N GLU A 3 11.46 8.08 -17.87
CA GLU A 3 10.62 9.20 -17.44
C GLU A 3 9.13 8.81 -17.59
N MET A 4 8.30 9.11 -16.58
CA MET A 4 6.83 9.23 -16.62
C MET A 4 6.48 10.44 -15.75
N ASP A 5 5.81 11.46 -16.28
CA ASP A 5 4.34 11.58 -16.37
C ASP A 5 3.61 10.50 -17.21
N ARG A 6 2.50 9.90 -16.72
CA ARG A 6 1.72 8.94 -17.56
C ARG A 6 0.26 8.63 -17.21
N ARG A 7 -0.68 9.56 -17.10
CA ARG A 7 -0.71 11.03 -17.02
C ARG A 7 -1.75 11.28 -15.91
N THR A 8 -1.53 12.23 -15.00
CA THR A 8 -2.46 12.50 -13.87
C THR A 8 -2.47 11.49 -12.71
N ALA A 9 -1.37 10.85 -12.32
CA ALA A 9 -1.41 9.77 -11.30
C ALA A 9 -2.42 8.61 -11.57
N LEU A 10 -3.05 8.56 -12.78
CA LEU A 10 -4.34 7.94 -13.16
C LEU A 10 -5.59 8.69 -12.66
N ALA A 11 -5.75 9.96 -13.05
CA ALA A 11 -6.70 10.94 -12.49
C ALA A 11 -7.03 10.73 -11.01
N LEU A 12 -5.97 10.71 -10.20
CA LEU A 12 -5.97 10.56 -8.73
C LEU A 12 -6.54 9.26 -8.13
N ALA A 13 -6.72 8.22 -8.96
CA ALA A 13 -7.48 6.97 -8.73
C ALA A 13 -8.89 6.96 -9.38
N SER A 14 -9.21 8.02 -10.14
CA SER A 14 -10.36 8.34 -11.03
C SER A 14 -11.38 9.33 -10.46
N SER A 15 -11.19 10.63 -10.68
CA SER A 15 -12.19 11.67 -10.40
C SER A 15 -13.47 11.43 -11.23
N GLY A 16 -14.57 10.98 -10.60
CA GLY A 16 -15.95 11.03 -11.09
C GLY A 16 -16.25 10.36 -12.44
N LEU A 17 -16.47 9.03 -12.48
CA LEU A 17 -16.78 8.34 -13.74
C LEU A 17 -18.29 8.20 -14.04
N THR A 18 -18.94 9.32 -14.34
CA THR A 18 -20.12 9.28 -15.22
C THR A 18 -20.11 10.40 -16.26
N ALA A 19 -19.91 10.06 -17.54
CA ALA A 19 -20.68 10.67 -18.64
C ALA A 19 -20.56 9.88 -19.96
N LEU A 20 -21.27 8.76 -20.08
CA LEU A 20 -21.78 8.33 -21.38
C LEU A 20 -22.97 9.23 -21.77
N ALA A 21 -22.73 10.32 -22.51
CA ALA A 21 -23.75 10.91 -23.38
C ALA A 21 -23.17 11.84 -24.46
N GLY A 22 -22.22 11.35 -25.24
CA GLY A 22 -22.01 11.90 -26.58
C GLY A 22 -23.15 11.51 -27.52
N CYS A 23 -24.38 12.00 -27.31
CA CYS A 23 -25.44 12.14 -28.32
C CYS A 23 -26.64 12.98 -27.81
N SER A 24 -26.61 14.29 -28.13
CA SER A 24 -27.74 15.22 -28.42
C SER A 24 -28.66 15.80 -27.32
N ASP A 25 -28.54 17.13 -27.16
CA ASP A 25 -29.46 18.15 -26.59
C ASP A 25 -30.85 18.28 -27.28
N PRO A 26 -31.81 19.12 -26.79
CA PRO A 26 -32.07 19.65 -25.43
C PRO A 26 -33.58 19.60 -25.01
N THR A 27 -33.94 19.86 -23.73
CA THR A 27 -34.91 20.92 -23.28
C THR A 27 -35.43 20.83 -21.83
N SER A 28 -35.49 22.02 -21.20
CA SER A 28 -36.49 22.60 -20.27
C SER A 28 -36.47 22.38 -18.74
N ASP A 29 -36.08 23.48 -18.07
CA ASP A 29 -36.69 24.22 -16.94
C ASP A 29 -37.24 23.53 -15.67
N GLY A 30 -36.81 24.07 -14.51
CA GLY A 30 -37.61 24.10 -13.27
C GLY A 30 -36.76 24.21 -11.99
N GLY A 31 -36.74 25.38 -11.34
CA GLY A 31 -35.83 25.67 -10.21
C GLY A 31 -36.43 25.73 -8.81
N SER A 32 -35.62 26.29 -7.90
CA SER A 32 -35.94 27.06 -6.66
C SER A 32 -35.63 26.42 -5.28
N ASN A 33 -34.65 27.04 -4.61
CA ASN A 33 -34.42 27.37 -3.18
C ASN A 33 -35.02 26.53 -2.02
N GLY A 34 -34.17 26.27 -1.02
CA GLY A 34 -34.53 26.05 0.39
C GLY A 34 -33.28 26.01 1.29
N ASP A 35 -33.37 26.61 2.47
CA ASP A 35 -32.31 27.12 3.34
C ASP A 35 -32.27 26.37 4.70
N GLU A 36 -31.21 26.63 5.47
CA GLU A 36 -31.00 26.45 6.93
C GLU A 36 -30.75 25.03 7.52
N GLY A 37 -29.48 24.78 7.86
CA GLY A 37 -29.00 24.70 9.26
C GLY A 37 -29.25 23.42 10.09
N ALA A 38 -28.17 22.78 10.52
CA ALA A 38 -28.07 22.17 11.85
C ALA A 38 -26.60 21.91 12.23
N ASP A 39 -26.08 22.73 13.15
CA ASP A 39 -24.98 22.37 14.04
C ASP A 39 -25.38 21.10 14.83
N SER A 40 -24.62 20.02 14.68
CA SER A 40 -24.64 18.92 15.63
C SER A 40 -23.22 18.46 15.89
N LYS A 41 -22.55 19.18 16.80
CA LYS A 41 -21.44 18.61 17.59
C LYS A 41 -22.03 17.49 18.44
N ALA A 42 -21.74 16.25 18.07
CA ALA A 42 -21.97 15.11 18.93
C ALA A 42 -20.82 15.07 19.96
N ASP A 43 -21.10 15.57 21.16
CA ASP A 43 -20.37 15.13 22.36
C ASP A 43 -20.65 13.63 22.53
N SER A 44 -19.69 12.77 22.22
CA SER A 44 -19.68 11.37 22.65
C SER A 44 -18.36 11.03 23.35
N ASP A 45 -18.24 11.47 24.61
CA ASP A 45 -17.38 10.86 25.63
C ASP A 45 -17.94 9.46 26.01
N ALA A 46 -17.85 8.51 25.08
CA ALA A 46 -17.76 7.09 25.43
C ALA A 46 -16.27 6.72 25.39
N ASP A 47 -15.83 5.79 26.25
CA ASP A 47 -14.52 5.11 26.11
C ASP A 47 -14.49 4.42 24.73
N ALA A 48 -14.20 5.19 23.68
CA ALA A 48 -14.01 4.68 22.33
C ALA A 48 -12.55 4.22 22.29
N SER A 49 -12.36 2.91 22.23
CA SER A 49 -11.07 2.28 21.96
C SER A 49 -10.96 1.99 20.47
N ILE A 50 -9.75 1.98 19.93
CA ILE A 50 -9.52 1.57 18.54
C ILE A 50 -9.88 0.09 18.43
N GLU A 51 -10.86 -0.24 17.57
CA GLU A 51 -11.27 -1.62 17.32
C GLU A 51 -10.19 -2.33 16.49
N THR A 52 -9.84 -3.55 16.89
CA THR A 52 -8.87 -4.40 16.17
C THR A 52 -9.60 -5.54 15.47
N GLY A 53 -9.27 -5.76 14.19
CA GLY A 53 -9.78 -6.86 13.37
C GLY A 53 -8.95 -8.13 13.40
N ASP A 54 -9.22 -8.97 12.40
CA ASP A 54 -8.37 -10.11 12.05
C ASP A 54 -7.09 -9.62 11.35
N LEU A 55 -6.04 -10.44 11.37
CA LEU A 55 -4.83 -10.13 10.60
C LEU A 55 -5.15 -10.22 9.10
N PRO A 56 -4.54 -9.36 8.25
CA PRO A 56 -4.69 -9.49 6.81
C PRO A 56 -4.15 -10.84 6.35
N ALA A 57 -4.71 -11.38 5.26
CA ALA A 57 -4.35 -12.71 4.76
C ALA A 57 -2.85 -12.83 4.46
N TYR A 58 -2.24 -11.76 3.97
CA TYR A 58 -0.81 -11.68 3.65
C TYR A 58 0.10 -11.50 4.88
N ALA A 59 -0.43 -11.42 6.11
CA ALA A 59 0.40 -11.21 7.30
C ALA A 59 1.44 -12.33 7.52
N SER A 60 1.20 -13.53 6.99
CA SER A 60 2.14 -14.67 7.03
C SER A 60 3.44 -14.41 6.27
N VAL A 61 3.42 -13.57 5.24
CA VAL A 61 4.59 -13.31 4.38
C VAL A 61 5.46 -12.17 4.89
N LEU A 62 5.01 -11.45 5.93
CA LEU A 62 5.74 -10.37 6.57
C LEU A 62 6.83 -10.96 7.47
N ALA A 63 7.91 -11.42 6.84
CA ALA A 63 9.04 -12.05 7.51
C ALA A 63 9.74 -11.09 8.47
N GLU A 64 10.25 -11.63 9.58
CA GLU A 64 11.12 -10.88 10.50
C GLU A 64 12.45 -10.53 9.80
N THR A 65 12.95 -9.32 10.05
CA THR A 65 14.24 -8.83 9.54
C THR A 65 15.14 -8.42 10.70
N GLU A 66 16.44 -8.29 10.44
CA GLU A 66 17.38 -7.73 11.43
C GLU A 66 17.26 -6.20 11.59
N SER A 67 16.36 -5.57 10.81
CA SER A 67 16.13 -4.13 10.84
C SER A 67 15.18 -3.77 11.97
N GLU A 68 15.51 -2.71 12.72
CA GLU A 68 14.60 -2.13 13.72
C GLU A 68 13.43 -1.38 13.06
N GLU A 69 13.56 -1.06 11.77
CA GLU A 69 12.53 -0.44 10.94
C GLU A 69 11.92 -1.48 10.00
N TYR A 70 10.62 -1.36 9.78
CA TYR A 70 9.86 -2.26 8.94
C TYR A 70 8.89 -1.48 8.05
N PHE A 71 8.99 -1.73 6.76
CA PHE A 71 8.17 -1.15 5.72
C PHE A 71 7.50 -2.24 4.89
N PHE A 72 6.19 -2.12 4.74
CA PHE A 72 5.49 -2.81 3.67
C PHE A 72 4.40 -1.93 3.06
N GLY A 73 4.02 -2.25 1.83
CA GLY A 73 2.71 -1.88 1.32
C GLY A 73 2.08 -3.04 0.58
N ALA A 74 0.74 -3.06 0.55
CA ALA A 74 -0.06 -4.09 -0.05
C ALA A 74 -1.19 -3.45 -0.87
N ILE A 75 -1.52 -4.05 -2.01
CA ILE A 75 -2.63 -3.64 -2.86
C ILE A 75 -3.40 -4.90 -3.21
N ASP A 76 -4.69 -4.96 -2.92
CA ASP A 76 -5.51 -6.08 -3.38
C ASP A 76 -5.72 -6.02 -4.91
N LEU A 77 -5.90 -7.18 -5.54
CA LEU A 77 -6.03 -7.27 -6.99
C LEU A 77 -7.31 -6.61 -7.53
N GLU A 78 -8.38 -6.51 -6.73
CA GLU A 78 -9.63 -5.86 -7.10
C GLU A 78 -9.41 -4.34 -7.23
N ALA A 79 -8.82 -3.70 -6.22
CA ALA A 79 -8.42 -2.30 -6.22
C ALA A 79 -7.48 -1.99 -7.38
N LEU A 80 -6.48 -2.85 -7.61
CA LEU A 80 -5.58 -2.72 -8.76
C LEU A 80 -6.33 -2.80 -10.10
N SER A 81 -7.33 -3.69 -10.22
CA SER A 81 -8.14 -3.83 -11.43
C SER A 81 -9.00 -2.60 -11.71
N THR A 82 -9.55 -2.00 -10.66
CA THR A 82 -10.35 -0.76 -10.72
C THR A 82 -9.49 0.39 -11.22
N ILE A 83 -8.29 0.54 -10.65
CA ILE A 83 -7.28 1.54 -11.07
C ILE A 83 -6.86 1.34 -12.54
N ALA A 84 -6.62 0.09 -12.93
CA ALA A 84 -6.19 -0.23 -14.29
C ALA A 84 -7.29 0.06 -15.33
N SER A 85 -8.55 -0.18 -14.97
CA SER A 85 -9.72 0.00 -15.83
C SER A 85 -10.12 1.47 -16.00
N SER A 86 -9.88 2.30 -14.98
CA SER A 86 -10.15 3.74 -15.02
C SER A 86 -9.09 4.55 -15.79
N ARG A 87 -7.97 3.93 -16.19
CA ARG A 87 -6.89 4.52 -17.02
C ARG A 87 -7.33 5.08 -18.40
N GLY A 88 -8.57 4.80 -18.82
CA GLY A 88 -9.04 4.95 -20.20
C GLY A 88 -9.25 6.37 -20.74
N ASP A 89 -9.65 7.37 -19.94
CA ASP A 89 -10.26 8.60 -20.51
C ASP A 89 -10.09 9.91 -19.72
N HIS A 90 -9.19 9.99 -18.72
CA HIS A 90 -9.11 11.20 -17.87
C HIS A 90 -8.03 12.24 -18.25
N GLU A 91 -8.38 13.52 -18.08
CA GLU A 91 -7.46 14.67 -18.16
C GLU A 91 -6.58 14.81 -16.89
N ALA A 92 -5.59 15.70 -16.93
CA ALA A 92 -4.71 16.04 -15.81
C ALA A 92 -5.37 16.88 -14.71
N GLY A 93 -5.89 16.23 -13.67
CA GLY A 93 -6.11 16.76 -12.31
C GLY A 93 -4.82 16.97 -11.49
N GLU A 94 -4.97 17.68 -10.37
CA GLU A 94 -3.89 18.08 -9.46
C GLU A 94 -3.49 16.94 -8.51
N ASN A 95 -2.20 16.82 -8.16
CA ASN A 95 -1.77 15.79 -7.21
C ASN A 95 -2.43 15.97 -5.83
N PRO A 96 -2.72 14.88 -5.10
CA PRO A 96 -3.35 15.00 -3.78
C PRO A 96 -2.31 15.61 -2.83
N GLU A 97 -2.73 16.62 -2.07
CA GLU A 97 -1.88 17.24 -1.06
C GLU A 97 -2.03 16.55 0.29
N ASP A 98 -3.20 15.94 0.54
CA ASP A 98 -3.50 15.23 1.77
C ASP A 98 -2.65 13.97 1.94
N PRO A 99 -1.86 13.84 3.03
CA PRO A 99 -1.03 12.66 3.28
C PRO A 99 -1.83 11.34 3.38
N LEU A 100 -3.13 11.39 3.73
CA LEU A 100 -3.99 10.19 3.79
C LEU A 100 -4.19 9.56 2.41
N VAL A 101 -4.21 10.37 1.36
CA VAL A 101 -4.39 9.90 -0.03
C VAL A 101 -3.03 9.84 -0.74
N ARG A 102 -2.20 10.87 -0.54
CA ARG A 102 -0.92 11.04 -1.22
C ARG A 102 0.05 9.89 -0.96
N ASN A 103 0.17 9.41 0.27
CA ASN A 103 1.14 8.36 0.59
C ASN A 103 0.75 7.01 -0.02
N PRO A 104 -0.49 6.50 0.12
CA PRO A 104 -0.94 5.30 -0.61
C PRO A 104 -0.82 5.43 -2.14
N VAL A 105 -1.14 6.59 -2.71
CA VAL A 105 -0.98 6.83 -4.16
C VAL A 105 0.49 6.90 -4.57
N ALA A 106 1.36 7.52 -3.77
CA ALA A 106 2.80 7.54 -4.02
C ALA A 106 3.39 6.13 -3.97
N PHE A 107 2.92 5.29 -3.04
CA PHE A 107 3.25 3.88 -2.99
C PHE A 107 2.84 3.16 -4.29
N LEU A 108 1.58 3.28 -4.69
CA LEU A 108 1.05 2.70 -5.94
C LEU A 108 1.88 3.12 -7.18
N ILE A 109 2.32 4.38 -7.25
CA ILE A 109 3.14 4.89 -8.36
C ILE A 109 4.58 4.33 -8.31
N THR A 110 5.14 4.21 -7.11
CA THR A 110 6.45 3.61 -6.86
C THR A 110 6.42 2.11 -7.14
N PHE A 111 5.24 1.49 -7.01
CA PHE A 111 4.91 0.11 -7.34
C PHE A 111 4.97 -0.14 -8.85
N GLN A 112 6.18 -0.08 -9.42
CA GLN A 112 6.48 -0.48 -10.80
C GLN A 112 6.57 -2.00 -10.97
N LEU A 113 5.97 -2.78 -10.06
CA LEU A 113 6.00 -4.24 -10.04
C LEU A 113 5.77 -4.83 -11.43
N PHE A 114 4.68 -4.50 -12.12
CA PHE A 114 4.39 -5.04 -13.45
C PHE A 114 5.37 -4.58 -14.53
N SER A 115 5.93 -3.36 -14.40
CA SER A 115 6.94 -2.87 -15.33
C SER A 115 8.32 -3.48 -15.09
N ARG A 116 8.62 -3.93 -13.87
CA ARG A 116 9.84 -4.64 -13.49
C ARG A 116 9.68 -6.13 -13.77
N LEU A 117 8.66 -6.78 -13.21
CA LEU A 117 8.31 -8.18 -13.42
C LEU A 117 8.16 -8.49 -14.90
N GLY A 118 7.41 -7.71 -15.69
CA GLY A 118 7.27 -7.91 -17.14
C GLY A 118 8.56 -7.73 -17.97
N ARG A 119 9.70 -7.44 -17.34
CA ARG A 119 11.03 -7.42 -17.95
C ARG A 119 11.97 -8.49 -17.39
N LEU A 120 11.59 -9.14 -16.29
CA LEU A 120 12.36 -10.23 -15.71
C LEU A 120 12.12 -11.51 -16.52
N PRO A 121 13.16 -12.35 -16.69
CA PRO A 121 12.98 -13.68 -17.27
C PRO A 121 11.99 -14.54 -16.48
N ALA A 122 11.79 -14.24 -15.19
CA ALA A 122 10.80 -14.87 -14.31
C ALA A 122 9.33 -14.50 -14.61
N TYR A 123 9.05 -13.53 -15.49
CA TYR A 123 7.67 -13.11 -15.79
C TYR A 123 6.81 -14.26 -16.30
N ASP A 124 7.33 -15.02 -17.27
CA ASP A 124 6.57 -16.09 -17.91
C ASP A 124 6.26 -17.19 -16.88
N ALA A 125 7.22 -17.52 -16.01
CA ALA A 125 7.02 -18.47 -14.91
C ALA A 125 5.93 -18.03 -13.93
N PHE A 126 5.85 -16.73 -13.62
CA PHE A 126 4.72 -16.18 -12.87
C PHE A 126 3.42 -16.29 -13.66
N ALA A 127 3.37 -15.70 -14.86
CA ALA A 127 2.12 -15.49 -15.59
C ALA A 127 1.47 -16.80 -16.07
N ASP A 128 2.25 -17.83 -16.38
CA ASP A 128 1.74 -19.12 -16.84
C ASP A 128 1.28 -20.03 -15.70
N ASN A 129 1.70 -19.74 -14.45
CA ASN A 129 1.45 -20.58 -13.27
C ASN A 129 0.67 -19.87 -12.15
N ASP A 130 0.19 -18.64 -12.40
CA ASP A 130 -0.72 -17.92 -11.52
C ASP A 130 -2.14 -18.48 -11.63
N GLU A 131 -2.64 -19.04 -10.52
CA GLU A 131 -4.00 -19.55 -10.37
C GLU A 131 -4.89 -18.62 -9.51
N THR A 132 -4.36 -17.45 -9.13
CA THR A 132 -5.01 -16.51 -8.22
C THR A 132 -6.26 -15.91 -8.85
N SER A 133 -7.39 -15.94 -8.13
CA SER A 133 -8.58 -15.22 -8.55
C SER A 133 -8.43 -13.72 -8.29
N SER A 134 -9.13 -12.90 -9.08
CA SER A 134 -9.04 -11.44 -8.98
C SER A 134 -9.51 -10.86 -7.64
N ASP A 135 -10.27 -11.61 -6.85
CA ASP A 135 -10.85 -11.24 -5.56
C ASP A 135 -10.07 -11.81 -4.35
N GLU A 136 -9.03 -12.62 -4.58
CA GLU A 136 -8.28 -13.28 -3.48
C GLU A 136 -6.80 -12.86 -3.42
N GLY A 137 -6.27 -12.27 -4.50
CA GLY A 137 -4.86 -11.93 -4.59
C GLY A 137 -4.49 -10.57 -4.02
N HIS A 138 -3.25 -10.47 -3.56
CA HIS A 138 -2.63 -9.21 -3.13
C HIS A 138 -1.26 -9.07 -3.78
N VAL A 139 -0.83 -7.83 -3.95
CA VAL A 139 0.51 -7.51 -4.40
C VAL A 139 1.19 -6.65 -3.36
N LEU A 140 2.37 -7.08 -2.93
CA LEU A 140 3.09 -6.46 -1.83
C LEU A 140 4.48 -6.02 -2.25
N LEU A 141 4.96 -4.99 -1.56
CA LEU A 141 6.37 -4.65 -1.45
C LEU A 141 6.72 -4.76 0.02
N VAL A 142 7.58 -5.70 0.37
CA VAL A 142 8.01 -5.97 1.75
C VAL A 142 9.52 -5.82 1.77
N GLU A 143 10.05 -4.79 2.43
CA GLU A 143 11.51 -4.63 2.61
C GLU A 143 12.32 -4.74 1.29
N GLY A 144 11.77 -4.19 0.19
CA GLY A 144 12.42 -4.24 -1.14
C GLY A 144 12.13 -5.51 -1.96
N VAL A 145 11.47 -6.51 -1.38
CA VAL A 145 10.99 -7.70 -2.09
C VAL A 145 9.59 -7.48 -2.60
N ASN A 146 9.37 -7.82 -3.87
CA ASN A 146 8.08 -7.77 -4.51
C ASN A 146 7.40 -9.12 -4.34
N VAL A 147 6.17 -9.15 -3.84
CA VAL A 147 5.45 -10.38 -3.51
C VAL A 147 4.09 -10.38 -4.19
N LEU A 148 3.75 -11.47 -4.85
CA LEU A 148 2.39 -11.76 -5.29
C LEU A 148 1.86 -12.84 -4.34
N TYR A 149 0.86 -12.48 -3.55
CA TYR A 149 0.20 -13.36 -2.60
C TYR A 149 -1.12 -13.85 -3.19
N GLY A 150 -1.30 -15.17 -3.29
CA GLY A 150 -2.38 -15.77 -4.06
C GLY A 150 -2.34 -17.30 -4.08
N SER A 151 -2.50 -17.89 -5.26
CA SER A 151 -2.44 -19.34 -5.49
C SER A 151 -1.59 -19.64 -6.72
N PHE A 152 -0.64 -20.57 -6.60
CA PHE A 152 0.32 -20.87 -7.66
C PHE A 152 0.49 -22.37 -7.92
N ASP A 153 0.66 -22.76 -9.20
CA ASP A 153 1.20 -24.06 -9.58
C ASP A 153 2.72 -24.07 -9.34
N VAL A 154 3.14 -24.51 -8.15
CA VAL A 154 4.55 -24.53 -7.74
C VAL A 154 5.40 -25.37 -8.69
N ASP A 155 4.97 -26.60 -9.01
CA ASP A 155 5.73 -27.51 -9.88
C ASP A 155 5.93 -26.91 -11.28
N GLY A 156 4.90 -26.21 -11.80
CA GLY A 156 4.95 -25.51 -13.07
C GLY A 156 5.89 -24.30 -13.04
N ALA A 157 5.77 -23.46 -12.00
CA ALA A 157 6.60 -22.27 -11.83
C ALA A 157 8.10 -22.63 -11.69
N GLU A 158 8.42 -23.67 -10.92
CA GLU A 158 9.79 -24.18 -10.77
C GLU A 158 10.37 -24.62 -12.13
N ALA A 159 9.63 -25.40 -12.90
CA ALA A 159 10.06 -25.88 -14.21
C ALA A 159 10.29 -24.73 -15.21
N ASP A 160 9.46 -23.69 -15.17
CA ASP A 160 9.60 -22.52 -16.03
C ASP A 160 10.77 -21.63 -15.61
N LEU A 161 11.03 -21.48 -14.30
CA LEU A 161 12.22 -20.78 -13.78
C LEU A 161 13.52 -21.49 -14.20
N GLU A 162 13.59 -22.81 -14.07
CA GLU A 162 14.73 -23.60 -14.56
C GLU A 162 14.93 -23.44 -16.07
N THR A 163 13.83 -23.41 -16.82
CA THR A 163 13.86 -23.21 -18.28
C THR A 163 14.33 -21.80 -18.66
N ALA A 164 13.97 -20.80 -17.86
CA ALA A 164 14.42 -19.41 -17.99
C ALA A 164 15.89 -19.22 -17.61
N GLY A 165 16.52 -20.22 -16.99
CA GLY A 165 17.96 -20.22 -16.67
C GLY A 165 18.27 -19.96 -15.20
N TYR A 166 17.27 -19.87 -14.33
CA TYR A 166 17.49 -19.77 -12.90
C TYR A 166 18.00 -21.11 -12.33
N ALA A 167 18.88 -21.03 -11.34
CA ALA A 167 19.38 -22.19 -10.61
C ALA A 167 18.72 -22.27 -9.22
N SER A 168 18.33 -23.48 -8.81
CA SER A 168 17.87 -23.75 -7.44
C SER A 168 18.97 -23.38 -6.42
N ALA A 169 18.61 -22.54 -5.45
CA ALA A 169 19.49 -21.99 -4.43
C ALA A 169 19.13 -22.46 -3.02
N ALA A 170 17.84 -22.72 -2.76
CA ALA A 170 17.33 -23.35 -1.55
C ALA A 170 16.00 -24.08 -1.85
N GLU A 171 15.78 -25.19 -1.17
CA GLU A 171 14.56 -26.00 -1.27
C GLU A 171 14.12 -26.37 0.15
N GLY A 172 12.84 -26.17 0.44
CA GLY A 172 12.14 -26.63 1.63
C GLY A 172 11.09 -27.69 1.28
N ASP A 173 10.30 -28.09 2.27
CA ASP A 173 9.19 -29.02 2.04
C ASP A 173 8.04 -28.34 1.26
N ASP A 174 7.81 -27.05 1.49
CA ASP A 174 6.70 -26.25 0.93
C ASP A 174 7.15 -24.94 0.25
N PHE A 175 8.46 -24.79 -0.03
CA PHE A 175 8.99 -23.63 -0.76
C PHE A 175 10.24 -23.96 -1.58
N SER A 176 10.51 -23.15 -2.60
CA SER A 176 11.74 -23.18 -3.37
C SER A 176 12.26 -21.77 -3.66
N VAL A 177 13.58 -21.60 -3.73
CA VAL A 177 14.26 -20.35 -4.06
C VAL A 177 15.22 -20.56 -5.21
N PHE A 178 15.16 -19.67 -6.18
CA PHE A 178 15.88 -19.69 -7.44
C PHE A 178 16.68 -18.40 -7.61
N VAL A 179 17.86 -18.50 -8.24
CA VAL A 179 18.73 -17.35 -8.51
C VAL A 179 19.17 -17.37 -9.97
N ASP A 180 19.06 -16.24 -10.65
CA ASP A 180 19.73 -16.00 -11.93
C ASP A 180 21.18 -15.61 -11.64
N GLU A 181 22.13 -16.50 -11.95
CA GLU A 181 23.56 -16.27 -11.71
C GLU A 181 24.14 -15.10 -12.54
N GLU A 182 23.49 -14.70 -13.64
CA GLU A 182 23.94 -13.61 -14.50
C GLU A 182 23.55 -12.24 -13.95
N THR A 183 22.31 -12.10 -13.47
CA THR A 183 21.75 -10.83 -12.99
C THR A 183 21.80 -10.68 -11.46
N GLY A 184 21.85 -11.79 -10.73
CA GLY A 184 21.67 -11.83 -9.28
C GLY A 184 20.20 -11.70 -8.85
N ASP A 185 19.25 -11.81 -9.77
CA ASP A 185 17.82 -11.80 -9.45
C ASP A 185 17.46 -13.08 -8.69
N SER A 186 16.63 -12.92 -7.66
CA SER A 186 16.16 -14.02 -6.83
C SER A 186 14.64 -14.15 -6.93
N VAL A 187 14.15 -15.39 -7.00
CA VAL A 187 12.73 -15.72 -7.05
C VAL A 187 12.43 -16.80 -6.03
N GLY A 188 11.35 -16.64 -5.28
CA GLY A 188 10.88 -17.61 -4.30
C GLY A 188 9.45 -17.99 -4.61
N VAL A 189 9.14 -19.28 -4.50
CA VAL A 189 7.81 -19.82 -4.81
C VAL A 189 7.33 -20.69 -3.66
N THR A 190 6.08 -20.49 -3.26
CA THR A 190 5.28 -21.38 -2.39
C THR A 190 3.91 -21.59 -3.05
N PRO A 191 3.02 -22.44 -2.52
CA PRO A 191 1.65 -22.53 -3.00
C PRO A 191 0.88 -21.21 -2.95
N SER A 192 1.29 -20.27 -2.10
CA SER A 192 0.60 -19.00 -1.86
C SER A 192 1.40 -17.76 -2.23
N VAL A 193 2.67 -17.90 -2.59
CA VAL A 193 3.58 -16.77 -2.81
C VAL A 193 4.39 -16.97 -4.08
N PHE A 194 4.47 -15.90 -4.88
CA PHE A 194 5.53 -15.69 -5.85
C PHE A 194 6.28 -14.40 -5.48
N ALA A 195 7.47 -14.54 -4.89
CA ALA A 195 8.30 -13.43 -4.43
C ALA A 195 9.50 -13.22 -5.36
N PHE A 196 9.89 -11.97 -5.62
CA PHE A 196 11.07 -11.66 -6.41
C PHE A 196 11.78 -10.39 -5.94
N ALA A 197 13.10 -10.41 -6.06
CA ALA A 197 13.94 -9.27 -5.78
C ALA A 197 15.14 -9.23 -6.74
N SER A 198 15.60 -8.01 -7.03
CA SER A 198 16.79 -7.77 -7.85
C SER A 198 17.84 -7.05 -7.00
N PRO A 199 19.15 -7.22 -7.30
CA PRO A 199 20.19 -6.46 -6.63
C PRO A 199 19.97 -4.95 -6.80
N ASP A 200 20.14 -4.19 -5.72
CA ASP A 200 20.04 -2.73 -5.73
C ASP A 200 21.41 -2.11 -5.48
N GLU A 201 21.96 -1.40 -6.49
CA GLU A 201 23.25 -0.71 -6.38
C GLU A 201 23.25 0.41 -5.33
N SER A 202 22.07 0.97 -5.00
CA SER A 202 21.88 1.97 -3.95
C SER A 202 21.95 1.36 -2.56
N ALA A 203 21.59 0.08 -2.42
CA ALA A 203 21.52 -0.65 -1.17
C ALA A 203 22.44 -1.88 -1.22
N PRO A 204 23.78 -1.69 -1.18
CA PRO A 204 24.75 -2.79 -1.36
C PRO A 204 24.74 -3.83 -0.22
N THR A 205 24.00 -3.58 0.86
CA THR A 205 23.78 -4.51 1.97
C THR A 205 22.53 -5.36 1.78
N PHE A 206 21.67 -5.01 0.82
CA PHE A 206 20.49 -5.80 0.46
C PHE A 206 20.93 -7.04 -0.32
N ASP A 207 20.63 -8.22 0.22
CA ASP A 207 20.82 -9.50 -0.47
C ASP A 207 19.45 -10.00 -0.98
N PRO A 208 19.18 -9.95 -2.30
CA PRO A 208 17.90 -10.38 -2.85
C PRO A 208 17.56 -11.83 -2.54
N ARG A 209 18.55 -12.71 -2.44
CA ARG A 209 18.34 -14.13 -2.15
C ARG A 209 17.88 -14.29 -0.72
N ASP A 210 18.62 -13.75 0.24
CA ASP A 210 18.28 -13.89 1.66
C ASP A 210 16.92 -13.23 1.98
N ALA A 211 16.62 -12.09 1.35
CA ALA A 211 15.34 -11.40 1.51
C ALA A 211 14.15 -12.22 0.96
N VAL A 212 14.27 -12.76 -0.26
CA VAL A 212 13.25 -13.64 -0.85
C VAL A 212 13.08 -14.93 -0.04
N GLU A 213 14.19 -15.54 0.37
CA GLU A 213 14.22 -16.77 1.16
C GLU A 213 13.53 -16.58 2.52
N GLY A 214 13.67 -15.40 3.15
CA GLY A 214 12.95 -15.04 4.37
C GLY A 214 11.43 -15.03 4.20
N ILE A 215 10.93 -14.44 3.10
CA ILE A 215 9.49 -14.34 2.82
C ILE A 215 8.87 -15.72 2.61
N VAL A 216 9.46 -16.56 1.75
CA VAL A 216 8.88 -17.88 1.46
C VAL A 216 8.99 -18.84 2.65
N ARG A 217 10.00 -18.68 3.52
CA ARG A 217 10.06 -19.42 4.79
C ARG A 217 9.01 -18.99 5.79
N ALA A 218 8.74 -17.70 5.88
CA ALA A 218 7.67 -17.19 6.74
C ALA A 218 6.31 -17.72 6.29
N ASP A 219 6.05 -17.69 4.98
CA ASP A 219 4.83 -18.24 4.39
C ASP A 219 4.69 -19.76 4.60
N ALA A 220 5.76 -20.52 4.40
CA ALA A 220 5.80 -21.97 4.64
C ALA A 220 5.70 -22.34 6.14
N GLY A 221 5.78 -21.38 7.06
CA GLY A 221 5.76 -21.61 8.51
C GLY A 221 7.08 -22.16 9.08
N ASP A 222 8.16 -22.09 8.31
CA ASP A 222 9.52 -22.45 8.71
C ASP A 222 10.17 -21.39 9.59
N THR A 223 9.68 -20.15 9.52
CA THR A 223 10.11 -19.01 10.34
C THR A 223 8.88 -18.24 10.82
N GLU A 224 8.93 -17.71 12.03
CA GLU A 224 7.82 -16.91 12.56
C GLU A 224 7.75 -15.57 11.79
N PRO A 225 6.56 -15.16 11.31
CA PRO A 225 6.38 -13.82 10.73
C PRO A 225 6.49 -12.76 11.82
N LYS A 226 6.80 -11.51 11.45
CA LYS A 226 7.05 -10.40 12.38
C LYS A 226 5.93 -10.20 13.40
N HIS A 227 4.67 -10.34 12.98
CA HIS A 227 3.51 -10.18 13.87
C HIS A 227 3.39 -11.29 14.93
N ALA A 228 4.09 -12.42 14.78
CA ALA A 228 4.10 -13.48 15.79
C ALA A 228 5.12 -13.21 16.91
N THR A 229 6.16 -12.41 16.63
CA THR A 229 7.23 -12.10 17.58
C THR A 229 7.14 -10.68 18.13
N ASP A 230 6.45 -9.78 17.44
CA ASP A 230 6.24 -8.38 17.83
C ASP A 230 4.74 -8.06 18.02
N VAL A 231 4.35 -7.84 19.28
CA VAL A 231 2.96 -7.55 19.68
C VAL A 231 2.49 -6.15 19.27
N ASP A 232 3.39 -5.18 19.18
CA ASP A 232 3.06 -3.81 18.79
C ASP A 232 2.83 -3.76 17.27
N PHE A 233 3.64 -4.51 16.51
CA PHE A 233 3.41 -4.72 15.08
C PHE A 233 2.14 -5.53 14.81
N GLU A 234 1.88 -6.60 15.57
CA GLU A 234 0.61 -7.36 15.46
C GLU A 234 -0.60 -6.45 15.70
N TRP A 235 -0.55 -5.64 16.76
CA TRP A 235 -1.61 -4.71 17.09
C TRP A 235 -1.83 -3.71 15.96
N LEU A 236 -0.76 -3.14 15.41
CA LEU A 236 -0.83 -2.17 14.31
C LEU A 236 -1.47 -2.78 13.06
N LEU A 237 -1.10 -4.01 12.69
CA LEU A 237 -1.71 -4.73 11.56
C LEU A 237 -3.20 -5.01 11.76
N ARG A 238 -3.62 -5.33 12.99
CA ARG A 238 -5.04 -5.59 13.29
C ARG A 238 -5.86 -4.31 13.40
N ALA A 239 -5.24 -3.22 13.83
CA ALA A 239 -5.90 -1.92 13.96
C ALA A 239 -6.11 -1.27 12.58
N GLY A 240 -5.23 -1.57 11.63
CA GLY A 240 -5.34 -1.13 10.24
C GLY A 240 -6.24 -2.03 9.39
N THR A 241 -6.71 -1.44 8.29
CA THR A 241 -7.51 -2.12 7.25
C THR A 241 -6.61 -2.73 6.16
N GLY A 242 -6.90 -3.96 5.74
CA GLY A 242 -6.03 -4.77 4.87
C GLY A 242 -6.46 -4.91 3.40
N ASP A 243 -7.67 -4.50 3.06
CA ASP A 243 -8.16 -4.34 1.69
C ASP A 243 -7.71 -2.99 1.10
N GLY A 244 -8.02 -2.71 -0.15
CA GLY A 244 -7.61 -1.49 -0.85
C GLY A 244 -6.10 -1.39 -1.06
N ILE A 245 -5.57 -0.21 -0.75
CA ILE A 245 -4.13 0.08 -0.73
C ILE A 245 -3.73 0.30 0.72
N ALA A 246 -2.94 -0.61 1.28
CA ALA A 246 -2.37 -0.52 2.61
C ALA A 246 -0.88 -0.15 2.55
N LEU A 247 -0.45 0.67 3.50
CA LEU A 247 0.94 1.11 3.66
C LEU A 247 1.27 1.11 5.15
N CYS A 248 2.38 0.49 5.53
CA CYS A 248 2.79 0.42 6.91
C CYS A 248 4.27 0.74 7.06
N TYR A 249 4.57 1.65 7.99
CA TYR A 249 5.91 1.93 8.49
C TYR A 249 5.91 1.70 10.00
N TYR A 250 6.90 0.98 10.49
CA TYR A 250 6.99 0.63 11.89
C TYR A 250 8.44 0.62 12.37
N ALA A 251 8.68 1.08 13.59
CA ALA A 251 9.97 1.09 14.25
C ALA A 251 9.87 0.50 15.67
N GLU A 252 10.73 -0.47 15.95
CA GLU A 252 10.70 -1.27 17.19
C GLU A 252 11.15 -0.49 18.42
N THR A 253 12.08 0.45 18.28
CA THR A 253 12.79 1.03 19.42
C THR A 253 12.80 2.54 19.41
N GLU A 254 12.95 3.15 18.25
CA GLU A 254 13.00 4.61 18.08
C GLU A 254 11.78 5.12 17.31
N ALA A 255 11.52 6.43 17.40
CA ALA A 255 10.51 7.05 16.56
C ALA A 255 10.95 7.01 15.09
N LEU A 256 9.99 6.91 14.18
CA LEU A 256 10.22 6.90 12.74
C LEU A 256 11.08 8.10 12.33
N PRO A 257 12.15 7.89 11.53
CA PRO A 257 13.03 8.96 11.09
C PRO A 257 12.40 9.73 9.92
N THR A 258 11.25 10.37 10.16
CA THR A 258 10.44 11.07 9.15
C THR A 258 11.25 12.04 8.29
N ALA A 259 12.24 12.72 8.86
CA ALA A 259 13.13 13.63 8.12
C ALA A 259 14.09 12.89 7.16
N ASP A 260 14.54 11.69 7.53
CA ASP A 260 15.41 10.89 6.66
C ASP A 260 14.57 10.28 5.53
N LEU A 261 13.37 9.77 5.83
CA LEU A 261 12.40 9.27 4.85
C LEU A 261 12.01 10.33 3.81
N GLU A 262 11.93 11.61 4.18
CA GLU A 262 11.71 12.71 3.23
C GLU A 262 12.95 13.00 2.38
N SER A 263 14.15 12.84 2.95
CA SER A 263 15.42 13.14 2.28
C SER A 263 15.89 12.07 1.29
N GLU A 264 15.40 10.85 1.43
CA GLU A 264 15.70 9.70 0.55
C GLU A 264 14.81 9.65 -0.70
N GLN A 265 13.87 10.58 -0.82
CA GLN A 265 12.99 10.72 -1.96
C GLN A 265 13.71 11.35 -3.16
N PRO A 266 13.26 11.07 -4.40
CA PRO A 266 13.80 11.71 -5.59
C PRO A 266 13.75 13.25 -5.49
N ASP A 267 14.83 13.93 -5.89
CA ASP A 267 15.01 15.39 -5.77
C ASP A 267 13.77 16.22 -6.16
N GLU A 268 13.51 17.31 -5.41
CA GLU A 268 12.54 18.34 -5.75
C GLU A 268 12.87 18.95 -7.13
N GLY A 269 12.24 18.46 -8.19
CA GLY A 269 12.58 18.79 -9.57
C GLY A 269 12.42 17.63 -10.55
N THR A 270 12.31 16.41 -10.02
CA THR A 270 11.69 15.28 -10.72
C THR A 270 10.17 15.37 -10.57
N GLU A 271 9.40 15.16 -11.66
CA GLU A 271 7.93 15.17 -11.67
C GLU A 271 7.31 13.95 -10.93
N ALA A 272 7.85 13.58 -9.77
CA ALA A 272 7.44 12.42 -8.96
C ALA A 272 6.57 12.85 -7.78
N LEU A 273 5.48 12.12 -7.51
CA LEU A 273 4.73 12.26 -6.27
C LEU A 273 5.61 11.72 -5.14
N THR A 274 5.79 12.52 -4.10
CA THR A 274 6.62 12.19 -2.94
C THR A 274 5.75 11.87 -1.73
N PHE A 275 6.22 11.02 -0.81
CA PHE A 275 5.51 10.79 0.45
C PHE A 275 5.63 12.03 1.36
N ASP A 276 4.59 12.32 2.12
CA ASP A 276 4.59 13.30 3.19
C ASP A 276 4.47 12.57 4.52
N PHE A 277 5.59 12.47 5.24
CA PHE A 277 5.62 11.89 6.58
C PHE A 277 5.65 12.95 7.67
N SER A 278 5.55 14.23 7.30
CA SER A 278 5.62 15.33 8.25
C SER A 278 4.49 15.28 9.28
N ALA A 279 3.35 14.64 8.99
CA ALA A 279 2.27 14.45 9.95
C ALA A 279 2.64 13.48 11.10
N PHE A 280 3.61 12.59 10.90
CA PHE A 280 3.88 11.44 11.78
C PHE A 280 5.15 11.60 12.63
N GLU A 281 5.63 12.83 12.84
CA GLU A 281 6.81 13.06 13.68
C GLU A 281 6.59 12.50 15.09
N GLY A 282 7.53 11.68 15.57
CA GLY A 282 7.47 11.05 16.90
C GLY A 282 6.69 9.74 16.95
N ALA A 283 6.02 9.33 15.86
CA ALA A 283 5.33 8.04 15.79
C ALA A 283 6.33 6.88 15.77
N ARG A 284 5.94 5.73 16.33
CA ARG A 284 6.63 4.44 16.20
C ARG A 284 6.00 3.55 15.13
N GLY A 285 4.72 3.73 14.83
CA GLY A 285 4.03 2.98 13.79
C GLY A 285 3.01 3.85 13.07
N VAL A 286 2.90 3.66 11.77
CA VAL A 286 1.91 4.29 10.91
C VAL A 286 1.39 3.22 9.97
N HIS A 287 0.09 2.93 10.05
CA HIS A 287 -0.62 2.09 9.10
C HIS A 287 -1.65 2.95 8.37
N GLN A 288 -1.42 3.22 7.10
CA GLN A 288 -2.34 3.96 6.23
C GLN A 288 -3.10 2.99 5.33
N HIS A 289 -4.34 3.33 5.04
CA HIS A 289 -5.22 2.57 4.16
C HIS A 289 -5.99 3.54 3.26
N LEU A 290 -6.18 3.16 2.00
CA LEU A 290 -7.01 3.86 1.04
C LEU A 290 -7.84 2.85 0.24
N SER A 291 -9.16 2.96 0.33
CA SER A 291 -10.09 2.22 -0.52
C SER A 291 -10.93 3.18 -1.37
N MET A 292 -11.33 2.71 -2.56
CA MET A 292 -12.20 3.46 -3.46
C MET A 292 -13.59 2.84 -3.45
N ALA A 293 -14.61 3.69 -3.38
CA ALA A 293 -15.99 3.27 -3.52
C ALA A 293 -16.41 3.24 -5.01
N ASP A 294 -17.37 2.38 -5.34
CA ASP A 294 -17.92 2.24 -6.70
C ASP A 294 -18.56 3.53 -7.24
N ASP A 295 -18.97 4.44 -6.35
CA ASP A 295 -19.58 5.73 -6.69
C ASP A 295 -18.57 6.86 -6.92
N GLY A 296 -17.27 6.55 -6.83
CA GLY A 296 -16.17 7.49 -7.02
C GLY A 296 -15.75 8.24 -5.75
N GLY A 297 -16.33 7.91 -4.60
CA GLY A 297 -15.78 8.33 -3.31
C GLY A 297 -14.53 7.54 -2.92
N ALA A 298 -13.83 8.00 -1.89
CA ALA A 298 -12.73 7.28 -1.29
C ALA A 298 -12.84 7.32 0.24
N HIS A 299 -12.45 6.21 0.87
CA HIS A 299 -12.29 6.12 2.30
C HIS A 299 -10.80 5.97 2.61
N ALA A 300 -10.26 6.88 3.42
CA ALA A 300 -8.88 6.79 3.88
C ALA A 300 -8.85 6.65 5.39
N GLU A 301 -7.99 5.76 5.86
CA GLU A 301 -7.76 5.50 7.27
C GLU A 301 -6.27 5.61 7.57
N THR A 302 -5.93 6.09 8.76
CA THR A 302 -4.58 5.97 9.28
C THR A 302 -4.61 5.69 10.77
N VAL A 303 -3.88 4.65 11.18
CA VAL A 303 -3.60 4.34 12.57
C VAL A 303 -2.14 4.71 12.87
N VAL A 304 -1.93 5.53 13.88
CA VAL A 304 -0.62 5.99 14.34
C VAL A 304 -0.40 5.50 15.76
N SER A 305 0.73 4.85 16.03
CA SER A 305 1.16 4.48 17.38
C SER A 305 2.39 5.28 17.80
N TYR A 306 2.46 5.61 19.09
CA TYR A 306 3.55 6.32 19.74
C TYR A 306 4.11 5.48 20.89
N ASP A 307 5.26 5.90 21.44
CA ASP A 307 5.88 5.21 22.57
C ASP A 307 5.03 5.31 23.85
N ASP A 308 4.37 6.45 24.06
CA ASP A 308 3.48 6.67 25.19
C ASP A 308 2.42 7.76 24.91
N GLU A 309 1.40 7.83 25.77
CA GLU A 309 0.31 8.81 25.72
C GLU A 309 0.78 10.28 25.70
N ALA A 310 1.92 10.59 26.30
CA ALA A 310 2.44 11.96 26.34
C ALA A 310 3.18 12.35 25.06
N ALA A 311 3.56 11.37 24.23
CA ALA A 311 4.15 11.58 22.91
C ALA A 311 3.09 11.79 21.80
N VAL A 312 1.81 11.50 22.08
CA VAL A 312 0.71 11.66 21.13
C VAL A 312 0.54 13.13 20.75
N ASP A 313 0.63 13.42 19.44
CA ASP A 313 0.41 14.74 18.86
C ASP A 313 -0.87 14.75 18.00
N ALA A 314 -2.02 14.56 18.65
CA ALA A 314 -3.32 14.51 17.98
C ALA A 314 -3.66 15.83 17.27
N ASP A 315 -3.26 16.98 17.84
CA ASP A 315 -3.48 18.30 17.23
C ASP A 315 -2.74 18.40 15.88
N ARG A 316 -1.52 17.86 15.78
CA ARG A 316 -0.78 17.80 14.51
C ARG A 316 -1.49 16.91 13.51
N LEU A 317 -1.91 15.72 13.90
CA LEU A 317 -2.64 14.79 13.04
C LEU A 317 -3.93 15.41 12.51
N GLU A 318 -4.77 15.98 13.39
CA GLU A 318 -6.01 16.69 13.02
C GLU A 318 -5.74 17.86 12.06
N SER A 319 -4.64 18.58 12.24
CA SER A 319 -4.30 19.72 11.40
C SER A 319 -3.72 19.36 10.02
N ARG A 320 -3.24 18.12 9.84
CA ARG A 320 -2.47 17.70 8.67
C ARG A 320 -3.15 16.62 7.84
N LEU A 321 -3.95 15.77 8.46
CA LEU A 321 -4.62 14.63 7.84
C LEU A 321 -6.08 14.96 7.57
N GLY A 322 -6.60 14.55 6.42
CA GLY A 322 -8.00 14.82 6.05
C GLY A 322 -8.29 16.29 5.74
N SER A 323 -7.25 17.08 5.47
CA SER A 323 -7.34 18.48 5.02
C SER A 323 -8.18 18.67 3.74
N GLN A 324 -8.27 17.64 2.90
CA GLN A 324 -9.06 17.65 1.66
C GLN A 324 -10.33 16.79 1.76
N ALA A 325 -10.62 16.21 2.94
CA ALA A 325 -11.75 15.31 3.15
C ALA A 325 -13.05 16.08 3.45
N ASP A 326 -14.18 15.48 3.11
CA ASP A 326 -15.52 16.02 3.41
C ASP A 326 -15.91 15.79 4.86
N SER A 327 -15.44 14.69 5.44
CA SER A 327 -15.52 14.43 6.87
C SER A 327 -14.24 13.76 7.37
N VAL A 328 -13.85 14.14 8.59
CA VAL A 328 -12.72 13.56 9.30
C VAL A 328 -13.18 13.20 10.70
N ASP A 329 -12.93 11.97 11.10
CA ASP A 329 -13.12 11.48 12.46
C ASP A 329 -11.76 11.13 13.05
N LEU A 330 -11.49 11.66 14.24
CA LEU A 330 -10.26 11.40 14.98
C LEU A 330 -10.59 10.73 16.31
N LEU A 331 -9.96 9.59 16.55
CA LEU A 331 -10.07 8.81 17.77
C LEU A 331 -8.69 8.65 18.41
N THR A 332 -8.55 9.07 19.67
CA THR A 332 -7.34 8.82 20.47
C THR A 332 -7.61 7.69 21.47
N ASP A 333 -6.76 6.67 21.47
CA ASP A 333 -6.80 5.53 22.40
C ASP A 333 -5.41 5.27 22.97
N GLY A 334 -5.18 5.74 24.20
CA GLY A 334 -3.88 5.63 24.85
C GLY A 334 -2.76 6.28 24.01
N ALA A 335 -1.72 5.50 23.70
CA ALA A 335 -0.59 5.93 22.89
C ALA A 335 -0.84 5.84 21.37
N ALA A 336 -2.10 5.69 20.94
CA ALA A 336 -2.46 5.56 19.54
C ALA A 336 -3.56 6.54 19.11
N VAL A 337 -3.56 6.86 17.82
CA VAL A 337 -4.57 7.71 17.18
C VAL A 337 -5.03 7.06 15.88
N ARG A 338 -6.34 6.96 15.67
CA ARG A 338 -6.96 6.62 14.39
C ARG A 338 -7.57 7.86 13.78
N VAL A 339 -7.26 8.11 12.51
CA VAL A 339 -7.86 9.16 11.70
C VAL A 339 -8.57 8.50 10.53
N GLU A 340 -9.87 8.72 10.42
CA GLU A 340 -10.70 8.28 9.31
C GLU A 340 -11.15 9.49 8.53
N ALA A 341 -11.13 9.38 7.21
CA ALA A 341 -11.52 10.45 6.31
C ALA A 341 -12.34 9.90 5.15
N GLU A 342 -13.47 10.56 4.88
CA GLU A 342 -14.31 10.28 3.72
C GLU A 342 -14.15 11.39 2.69
N TYR A 343 -14.06 11.00 1.43
CA TYR A 343 -13.98 11.89 0.28
C TYR A 343 -15.16 11.59 -0.63
N GLU A 344 -16.13 12.50 -0.69
CA GLU A 344 -17.26 12.48 -1.61
C GLU A 344 -16.81 13.01 -2.99
N GLY A 345 -17.30 12.43 -4.10
CA GLY A 345 -16.94 12.93 -5.45
C GLY A 345 -17.53 14.32 -5.74
N ASP A 346 -16.93 15.26 -6.47
CA ASP A 346 -15.60 15.40 -7.06
C ASP A 346 -14.70 16.24 -6.13
N VAL A 347 -13.47 15.82 -5.84
CA VAL A 347 -12.40 16.68 -5.27
C VAL A 347 -11.93 17.76 -6.27
N VAL A 348 -12.79 18.16 -7.22
CA VAL A 348 -12.53 19.11 -8.32
C VAL A 348 -13.64 20.16 -8.41
N GLU A 349 -14.20 20.64 -7.30
CA GLU A 349 -14.85 21.96 -7.26
C GLU A 349 -14.52 22.74 -5.98
N GLY A 350 -13.27 23.23 -5.88
CA GLY A 350 -12.91 24.34 -4.98
C GLY A 350 -11.42 24.33 -4.65
N SER A 351 -10.59 25.32 -4.99
CA SER A 351 -10.85 26.74 -5.30
C SER A 351 -9.66 27.43 -5.96
#